data_AF-H9WLK9-F1
#
_entry.id   AF-H9WLK9-F1
#
_cell.length_a   1.000
_cell.length_b   1.000
_cell.length_c   1.000
_cell.angle_alpha   90.00
_cell.angle_beta   90.00
_cell.angle_gamma   90.00
#
_symmetry.space_group_name_H-M   'P 1'
#
loop_
_entity.id
_entity.type
_entity.pdbx_description
1 polymer ?
#
loop_
_entity_poly.entity_id
_entity_poly.type
_entity_poly.pdbx_seq_one_letter_code
_entity_poly.pdbx_strand_id
1 'polypeptide(L)' 'SRFMAVTLSVQPFLAAAAVGSARNPDTVGFLPINTKLKMAGRVRVLHFFTHHAQASADCEIRIESDDGSVRSFHCNGP' A
#
# COMPACT_ATOMS: atom_id res chain seq x y z
N SER A 1 -17.98 -10.17 20.80
CA SER A 1 -17.25 -10.55 19.58
C SER A 1 -15.78 -10.73 19.92
N ARG A 2 -15.13 -11.80 19.44
CA ARG A 2 -13.67 -12.02 19.60
C ARG A 2 -13.00 -11.64 18.27
N PHE A 3 -12.03 -10.74 18.30
CA PHE A 3 -11.30 -10.29 17.11
C PHE A 3 -9.86 -10.79 17.17
N MET A 4 -9.31 -11.22 16.03
CA MET A 4 -7.91 -11.59 15.88
C MET A 4 -7.24 -10.55 14.98
N ALA A 5 -6.14 -9.97 15.45
CA ALA A 5 -5.34 -8.99 14.70
C ALA A 5 -4.03 -9.62 14.25
N VAL A 6 -3.59 -9.30 13.04
CA VAL A 6 -2.29 -9.72 12.48
C VAL A 6 -1.58 -8.48 11.99
N THR A 7 -0.35 -8.27 12.44
CA THR A 7 0.52 -7.18 11.96
C THR A 7 1.53 -7.76 11.00
N LEU A 8 1.62 -7.20 9.79
CA LEU A 8 2.61 -7.58 8.80
C LEU A 8 3.52 -6.37 8.52
N SER A 9 4.82 -6.60 8.44
CA SER A 9 5.79 -5.59 8.00
C SER A 9 5.88 -5.59 6.48
N VAL A 10 5.82 -4.40 5.88
CA VAL A 10 5.96 -4.21 4.44
C VAL A 10 7.36 -3.68 4.16
N GLN A 11 8.06 -4.28 3.20
CA GLN A 11 9.34 -3.78 2.74
C GLN A 11 9.12 -2.58 1.80
N PRO A 12 10.01 -1.58 1.83
CA PRO A 12 9.93 -0.46 0.90
C PRO A 12 10.13 -0.98 -0.53
N PHE A 13 9.34 -0.46 -1.46
CA PHE A 13 9.50 -0.69 -2.89
C PHE A 13 9.77 0.64 -3.59
N LEU A 14 10.61 0.62 -4.63
CA LEU A 14 10.90 1.81 -5.42
C LEU A 14 9.79 2.01 -6.45
N ALA A 15 8.99 3.07 -6.30
CA ALA A 15 8.01 3.49 -7.30
C ALA A 15 8.71 4.28 -8.42
N ALA A 16 9.48 3.60 -9.28
CA ALA A 16 10.33 4.24 -10.29
C ALA A 16 9.56 4.92 -11.47
N ALA A 17 8.23 4.82 -11.53
CA ALA A 17 7.47 5.13 -12.74
C ALA A 17 6.96 6.58 -12.87
N ALA A 18 6.99 7.41 -11.83
CA ALA A 18 6.23 8.66 -11.83
C ALA A 18 7.03 9.92 -12.21
N VAL A 19 8.36 9.94 -12.01
CA VAL A 19 9.13 11.20 -12.00
C VAL A 19 9.64 11.62 -13.39
N GLY A 20 9.56 10.75 -14.40
CA GLY A 20 10.11 11.01 -15.74
C GLY A 20 9.28 11.93 -16.65
N SER A 21 8.01 12.16 -16.35
CA SER A 21 7.06 12.80 -17.29
C SER A 21 6.50 14.16 -16.82
N ALA A 22 6.96 14.70 -15.70
CA ALA A 22 6.45 15.95 -15.10
C ALA A 22 7.23 17.21 -15.52
N ARG A 23 7.94 17.21 -16.67
CA ARG A 23 8.62 18.42 -17.19
C ARG A 23 7.70 19.39 -17.93
N ASN A 24 6.37 19.20 -17.87
CA ASN A 24 5.41 20.12 -18.48
C ASN A 24 4.82 21.05 -17.41
N PRO A 25 5.08 22.37 -17.46
CA PRO A 25 4.72 23.33 -16.40
C PRO A 25 3.21 23.50 -16.16
N ASP A 26 2.35 22.90 -17.00
CA ASP A 26 0.89 22.92 -16.83
C ASP A 26 0.34 21.75 -15.98
N THR A 27 1.19 20.83 -15.51
CA THR A 27 0.75 19.66 -14.72
C THR A 27 0.75 19.98 -13.22
N VAL A 28 -0.24 20.76 -12.79
CA VAL A 28 -0.43 21.05 -11.36
C VAL A 28 -0.83 19.78 -10.60
N GLY A 29 0.09 19.27 -9.77
CA GLY A 29 -0.25 19.04 -8.36
C GLY A 29 0.15 17.70 -7.73
N PHE A 30 0.13 16.58 -8.45
CA PHE A 30 0.52 15.26 -7.91
C PHE A 30 0.42 14.13 -8.95
N LEU A 31 1.22 13.08 -8.79
CA LEU A 31 1.17 11.83 -9.55
C LEU A 31 0.42 10.74 -8.75
N PRO A 32 -0.77 10.28 -9.20
CA PRO A 32 -1.47 9.18 -8.55
C PRO A 32 -0.85 7.83 -8.94
N ILE A 33 -0.60 7.00 -7.94
CA ILE A 33 -0.12 5.63 -8.07
C ILE A 33 -1.16 4.71 -7.44
N ASN A 34 -1.74 3.84 -8.26
CA ASN A 34 -2.66 2.81 -7.80
C ASN A 34 -1.89 1.52 -7.54
N THR A 35 -1.98 1.00 -6.32
CA THR A 35 -1.29 -0.21 -5.88
C THR A 35 -2.28 -1.17 -5.24
N LYS A 36 -2.08 -2.48 -5.46
CA LYS A 36 -2.89 -3.53 -4.85
C LYS A 36 -2.03 -4.37 -3.92
N LEU A 37 -2.27 -4.25 -2.62
CA LEU A 37 -1.61 -5.05 -1.61
C LEU A 37 -2.37 -6.36 -1.41
N LYS A 38 -1.66 -7.48 -1.45
CA LYS A 38 -2.20 -8.81 -1.13
C LYS A 38 -1.37 -9.42 -0.01
N MET A 39 -2.02 -9.82 1.06
CA MET A 39 -1.42 -10.44 2.23
C MET A 39 -2.07 -11.80 2.43
N ALA A 40 -1.28 -12.85 2.30
CA ALA A 40 -1.68 -14.21 2.61
C ALA A 40 -0.68 -14.79 3.60
N GLY A 41 -1.18 -15.37 4.68
CA GLY A 41 -0.34 -15.85 5.75
C GLY A 41 -1.00 -16.95 6.56
N ARG A 42 -0.19 -17.58 7.40
CA ARG A 42 -0.61 -18.63 8.30
C ARG A 42 -0.39 -18.15 9.73
N VAL A 43 -1.47 -17.96 10.48
CA VAL A 43 -1.42 -17.56 11.88
C VAL A 43 -1.53 -18.80 12.73
N ARG A 44 -0.50 -19.08 13.54
CA ARG A 44 -0.56 -20.13 14.55
C ARG A 44 -1.04 -19.53 15.85
N VAL A 45 -2.22 -19.95 16.28
CA VAL A 45 -2.79 -19.60 17.59
C VAL A 45 -2.73 -20.87 18.42
N LEU A 46 -1.89 -20.89 19.46
CA LEU A 46 -1.59 -22.12 20.24
C LEU A 46 -0.90 -23.23 19.42
N HIS A 47 -0.68 -24.38 20.05
CA HIS A 47 0.17 -25.46 19.51
C HIS A 47 -0.40 -26.13 18.23
N PHE A 48 -1.70 -25.98 17.96
CA PHE A 48 -2.39 -26.75 16.91
C PHE A 48 -3.28 -25.93 15.98
N PHE A 49 -3.77 -24.75 16.40
CA PHE A 49 -4.68 -23.99 15.54
C PHE A 49 -3.91 -23.16 14.55
N THR A 50 -4.04 -23.54 13.29
CA THR A 50 -3.44 -22.85 12.16
C THR A 50 -4.56 -22.20 11.35
N HIS A 51 -4.67 -20.87 11.41
CA HIS A 51 -5.64 -20.12 10.62
C HIS A 51 -4.97 -19.54 9.37
N HIS A 52 -5.63 -19.65 8.23
CA HIS A 52 -5.22 -18.96 7.01
C HIS A 52 -5.77 -17.54 7.04
N ALA A 53 -4.88 -16.55 7.10
CA ALA A 53 -5.26 -15.15 6.98
C ALA A 53 -5.08 -14.73 5.52
N GLN A 54 -6.12 -14.16 4.92
CA GLN A 54 -6.08 -13.54 3.61
C GLN A 54 -6.68 -12.15 3.71
N ALA A 55 -5.94 -11.14 3.27
CA ALA A 55 -6.40 -9.77 3.21
C ALA A 55 -5.85 -9.13 1.92
N SER A 56 -6.63 -8.23 1.33
CA SER A 56 -6.16 -7.38 0.24
C SER A 56 -6.52 -5.94 0.53
N ALA A 57 -5.72 -4.99 0.07
CA ALA A 57 -6.08 -3.59 0.11
C ALA A 57 -5.77 -2.95 -1.23
N ASP A 58 -6.70 -2.16 -1.74
CA ASP A 58 -6.49 -1.30 -2.89
C ASP A 58 -6.07 0.08 -2.37
N CYS A 59 -4.86 0.50 -2.71
CA CYS A 59 -4.21 1.68 -2.18
C CYS A 59 -3.89 2.70 -3.28
N GLU A 60 -4.38 3.92 -3.13
CA GLU A 60 -4.00 5.08 -3.94
C GLU A 60 -2.96 5.90 -3.18
N ILE A 61 -1.81 6.15 -3.82
CA ILE A 61 -0.73 6.99 -3.29
C ILE A 61 -0.59 8.19 -4.21
N ARG A 62 -0.58 9.41 -3.66
CA ARG A 62 -0.32 10.64 -4.40
C ARG A 62 1.05 11.15 -4.03
N ILE A 63 1.87 11.34 -5.04
CA ILE A 63 3.23 11.86 -4.90
C ILE A 63 3.27 13.29 -5.44
N GLU A 64 3.96 14.18 -4.74
CA GLU A 64 4.18 15.55 -5.21
C GLU A 64 5.13 15.54 -6.42
N SER A 65 4.75 16.26 -7.47
CA SER A 65 5.44 16.20 -8.76
C SER A 65 6.76 16.98 -8.77
N ASP A 66 6.98 17.85 -7.80
CA ASP A 66 8.13 18.76 -7.71
C ASP A 66 9.33 18.12 -6.98
N ASP A 67 9.10 17.43 -5.86
CA ASP A 67 10.15 16.84 -5.03
C ASP A 67 10.04 15.31 -4.88
N GLY A 68 8.95 14.71 -5.36
CA GLY A 68 8.71 13.28 -5.24
C GLY A 68 8.28 12.82 -3.85
N SER A 69 7.88 13.73 -2.97
CA SER A 69 7.39 13.42 -1.62
C SER A 69 5.99 12.82 -1.63
N VAL A 70 5.64 12.02 -0.62
CA VAL A 70 4.31 11.44 -0.52
C VAL A 70 3.35 12.46 0.06
N ARG A 71 2.39 12.91 -0.73
CA ARG A 71 1.36 13.87 -0.33
C ARG A 71 0.20 13.21 0.41
N SER A 72 -0.26 12.05 -0.06
CA SER A 72 -1.34 11.30 0.60
C SER A 72 -1.32 9.82 0.23
N PHE A 73 -1.81 8.96 1.12
CA PHE A 73 -2.07 7.55 0.84
C PHE A 73 -3.45 7.16 1.37
N HIS A 74 -4.20 6.40 0.58
CA HIS A 74 -5.53 5.92 0.94
C HIS A 74 -5.65 4.45 0.60
N CYS A 75 -5.88 3.59 1.59
CA CYS A 75 -5.97 2.15 1.41
C CYS A 75 -7.36 1.65 1.83
N ASN A 76 -8.05 1.00 0.92
CA ASN A 76 -9.34 0.36 1.15
C ASN A 76 -9.17 -1.14 1.23
N GLY A 77 -9.43 -1.72 2.40
CA GLY A 77 -9.54 -3.17 2.59
C GLY A 77 -10.98 -3.65 2.45
N PRO A 78 -11.21 -4.97 2.31
CA PRO A 78 -12.52 -5.60 2.51
C PRO A 78 -12.97 -5.53 3.97
#